data_AF-A0A2R6EKN2-F1
#
_entry.id   AF-A0A2R6EKN2-F1
#
_cell.length_a   1.000
_cell.length_b   1.000
_cell.length_c   1.000
_cell.angle_alpha   90.00
_cell.angle_beta   90.00
_cell.angle_gamma   90.00
#
_symmetry.space_group_name_H-M   'P 1'
#
loop_
_entity.id
_entity.type
_entity.pdbx_description
1 polymer ?
#
loop_
_entity_poly.entity_id
_entity_poly.type
_entity_poly.pdbx_seq_one_letter_code
_entity_poly.pdbx_strand_id
1 'polypeptide(L)'
;MSTPPLYESFAAVTMLVLGMLIVLARASQAMFDDPADTDAPADGDPADGPDVSRDAEPTRATDGSDVPATGAARIERHADTGQTPAERRADEVLDGNSDWDDAGGPWEPAADTETQWGENDAEADARRAREGTELEFSTGTLLANVALSQGLFGAVLVGATWLAEIPPAALGVRLGDPWNVGLPAVAFGAGFGAALYVGNELSTVIADATGVEYSEGLRESLAPDTLRGWAILLGGVLPVIAVFEELLFRAALVGAFAAGFGLSPWLLAALSTVAFAIGHGAQGPGGIAVTGLLGFALAAGFVLTESLLVVIVAHYVVNALEFGVHEGLGIEWV
;
A
#
# COMPACT_ATOMS: atom_id res chain seq x y z
N MET A 1 -12.31 41.13 -20.52
CA MET A 1 -13.32 40.14 -20.12
C MET A 1 -12.53 38.89 -19.77
N SER A 2 -12.56 38.43 -18.53
CA SER A 2 -11.90 37.18 -18.17
C SER A 2 -12.62 36.02 -18.85
N THR A 3 -11.88 35.03 -19.34
CA THR A 3 -12.43 33.82 -19.94
C THR A 3 -13.22 33.06 -18.87
N PRO A 4 -14.37 32.44 -19.20
CA PRO A 4 -15.05 31.57 -18.24
C PRO A 4 -14.21 30.32 -17.96
N PRO A 5 -14.24 29.77 -16.73
CA PRO A 5 -13.51 28.55 -16.40
C PRO A 5 -13.98 27.34 -17.24
N LEU A 6 -13.04 26.50 -17.65
CA LEU A 6 -13.27 25.31 -18.49
C LEU A 6 -13.36 24.04 -17.64
N TYR A 7 -14.41 23.94 -16.81
CA TYR A 7 -14.62 22.80 -15.91
C TYR A 7 -14.67 21.44 -16.62
N GLU A 8 -15.23 21.37 -17.83
CA GLU A 8 -15.31 20.12 -18.60
C GLU A 8 -13.92 19.61 -18.99
N SER A 9 -13.04 20.49 -19.48
CA SER A 9 -11.66 20.12 -19.85
C SER A 9 -10.85 19.74 -18.62
N PHE A 10 -11.00 20.49 -17.52
CA PHE A 10 -10.35 20.15 -16.25
C PHE A 10 -10.81 18.79 -15.72
N ALA A 11 -12.11 18.50 -15.78
CA ALA A 11 -12.66 17.22 -15.35
C ALA A 11 -12.15 16.05 -16.20
N ALA A 12 -12.04 16.22 -17.52
CA ALA A 12 -11.48 15.20 -18.40
C ALA A 12 -10.03 14.85 -18.02
N VAL A 13 -9.17 15.85 -17.77
CA VAL A 13 -7.80 15.62 -17.32
C VAL A 13 -7.76 14.97 -15.94
N THR A 14 -8.59 15.45 -14.99
CA THR A 14 -8.67 14.89 -13.64
C THR A 14 -9.05 13.41 -13.66
N MET A 15 -10.06 13.04 -14.45
CA MET A 15 -10.49 11.64 -14.59
C MET A 15 -9.45 10.78 -15.31
N LEU A 16 -8.69 11.34 -16.26
CA LEU A 16 -7.59 10.64 -16.91
C LEU A 16 -6.44 10.36 -15.92
N VAL A 17 -6.08 11.34 -15.08
CA VAL A 17 -5.09 11.15 -14.01
C VAL A 17 -5.56 10.08 -13.02
N LEU A 18 -6.81 10.17 -12.55
CA LEU A 18 -7.39 9.16 -11.66
C LEU A 18 -7.38 7.76 -12.28
N GLY A 19 -7.82 7.63 -13.53
CA GLY A 19 -7.83 6.36 -14.25
C GLY A 19 -6.43 5.77 -14.40
N MET A 20 -5.44 6.60 -14.73
CA MET A 20 -4.03 6.18 -14.83
C MET A 20 -3.50 5.67 -13.49
N LEU A 21 -3.78 6.36 -12.38
CA LEU A 21 -3.38 5.90 -11.04
C LEU A 21 -3.98 4.53 -10.70
N ILE A 22 -5.28 4.34 -10.94
CA ILE A 22 -5.95 3.08 -10.65
C ILE A 22 -5.36 1.94 -11.49
N VAL A 23 -5.09 2.20 -12.78
CA VAL A 23 -4.45 1.21 -13.65
C VAL A 23 -3.04 0.87 -13.19
N LEU A 24 -2.23 1.88 -12.84
CA LEU A 24 -0.87 1.65 -12.35
C LEU A 24 -0.86 0.91 -11.00
N ALA A 25 -1.78 1.24 -10.09
CA ALA A 25 -1.92 0.55 -8.81
C ALA A 25 -2.28 -0.94 -9.00
N ARG A 26 -3.21 -1.23 -9.93
CA ARG A 26 -3.57 -2.62 -10.27
C ARG A 26 -2.48 -3.36 -11.02
N ALA A 27 -1.78 -2.70 -11.94
CA ALA A 27 -0.67 -3.30 -12.66
C ALA A 27 0.47 -3.66 -11.70
N SER A 28 0.69 -2.84 -10.67
CA SER A 28 1.61 -3.15 -9.57
C SER A 28 1.17 -4.42 -8.85
N GLN A 29 -0.10 -4.51 -8.41
CA GLN A 29 -0.65 -5.69 -7.70
C GLN A 29 -0.53 -6.98 -8.51
N ALA A 30 -0.87 -6.96 -9.79
CA ALA A 30 -0.85 -8.14 -10.66
C ALA A 30 0.55 -8.71 -10.93
N MET A 31 1.64 -7.98 -10.61
CA MET A 31 3.00 -8.53 -10.67
C MET A 31 3.40 -9.28 -9.40
N PHE A 32 2.63 -9.14 -8.31
CA PHE A 32 2.85 -9.85 -7.04
C PHE A 32 1.95 -11.07 -6.89
N ASP A 33 0.77 -11.06 -7.52
CA ASP A 33 -0.10 -12.23 -7.62
C ASP A 33 0.44 -13.21 -8.70
N ASP A 34 1.40 -14.07 -8.35
CA ASP A 34 1.81 -15.19 -9.22
C ASP A 34 0.67 -16.22 -9.30
N PRO A 35 0.14 -16.59 -10.48
CA PRO A 35 -0.97 -17.54 -10.62
C PRO A 35 -0.62 -19.01 -10.30
N ALA A 36 0.46 -19.28 -9.56
CA ALA A 36 0.89 -20.65 -9.26
C ALA A 36 -0.08 -21.40 -8.32
N ASP A 37 -0.99 -20.72 -7.62
CA ASP A 37 -1.89 -21.33 -6.62
C ASP A 37 -3.39 -21.26 -6.95
N THR A 38 -3.76 -21.24 -8.24
CA THR A 38 -5.18 -21.40 -8.63
C THR A 38 -5.44 -22.61 -9.52
N ASP A 39 -6.04 -23.63 -8.88
CA ASP A 39 -6.93 -24.66 -9.39
C ASP A 39 -6.42 -25.66 -10.45
N ALA A 40 -5.92 -26.81 -9.97
CA ALA A 40 -6.15 -28.09 -10.66
C ALA A 40 -7.61 -28.54 -10.42
N PRO A 41 -8.35 -29.03 -11.43
CA PRO A 41 -9.76 -29.36 -11.28
C PRO A 41 -9.97 -30.57 -10.36
N ALA A 42 -10.91 -30.43 -9.43
CA ALA A 42 -11.44 -31.53 -8.63
C ALA A 42 -12.24 -32.50 -9.52
N ASP A 43 -11.66 -33.64 -9.85
CA ASP A 43 -12.37 -34.78 -10.41
C ASP A 43 -11.89 -36.09 -9.73
N GLY A 44 -12.76 -36.68 -8.90
CA GLY A 44 -12.82 -38.13 -8.68
C GLY A 44 -12.08 -38.73 -7.48
N ASP A 45 -12.82 -39.02 -6.40
CA ASP A 45 -12.54 -40.11 -5.45
C ASP A 45 -12.98 -41.45 -6.09
N PRO A 46 -12.26 -42.60 -5.98
CA PRO A 46 -12.16 -43.35 -4.73
C PRO A 46 -10.82 -44.07 -4.42
N ALA A 47 -10.49 -44.10 -3.12
CA ALA A 47 -9.92 -45.21 -2.34
C ALA A 47 -8.40 -45.54 -2.34
N ASP A 48 -7.94 -45.84 -1.10
CA ASP A 48 -6.79 -46.65 -0.65
C ASP A 48 -5.34 -46.21 -0.96
N GLY A 49 -4.59 -45.88 0.10
CA GLY A 49 -3.12 -46.04 0.13
C GLY A 49 -2.34 -44.96 0.91
N PRO A 50 -1.16 -45.28 1.47
CA PRO A 50 -0.69 -44.70 2.73
C PRO A 50 0.24 -43.48 2.59
N ASP A 51 0.28 -42.79 3.73
CA ASP A 51 1.22 -41.78 4.25
C ASP A 51 2.64 -41.83 3.66
N VAL A 52 3.07 -40.70 3.08
CA VAL A 52 4.45 -40.44 2.66
C VAL A 52 4.84 -39.08 3.23
N SER A 53 5.57 -39.11 4.34
CA SER A 53 6.32 -37.99 4.89
C SER A 53 7.31 -37.47 3.84
N ARG A 54 7.29 -36.16 3.59
CA ARG A 54 8.36 -35.45 2.87
C ARG A 54 9.01 -34.47 3.82
N ASP A 55 10.29 -34.75 4.09
CA ASP A 55 11.23 -33.82 4.68
C ASP A 55 11.42 -32.63 3.74
N ALA A 56 11.06 -31.43 4.20
CA ALA A 56 11.38 -30.18 3.53
C ALA A 56 12.53 -29.50 4.29
N GLU A 57 13.71 -29.47 3.65
CA GLU A 57 14.82 -28.60 4.05
C GLU A 57 14.42 -27.11 3.93
N PRO A 58 14.90 -26.23 4.81
CA PRO A 58 14.58 -24.81 4.75
C PRO A 58 15.40 -24.12 3.66
N THR A 59 14.76 -23.82 2.53
CA THR A 59 15.30 -22.94 1.51
C THR A 59 15.36 -21.50 2.06
N ARG A 60 16.57 -20.94 2.13
CA ARG A 60 16.78 -19.50 2.29
C ARG A 60 16.24 -18.79 1.05
N ALA A 61 15.07 -18.16 1.18
CA ALA A 61 14.58 -17.21 0.19
C ALA A 61 15.23 -15.84 0.46
N THR A 62 16.15 -15.44 -0.42
CA THR A 62 16.48 -14.04 -0.66
C THR A 62 15.40 -13.48 -1.58
N ASP A 63 14.51 -12.67 -1.03
CA ASP A 63 13.40 -12.06 -1.76
C ASP A 63 13.78 -10.62 -2.15
N GLY A 64 14.17 -10.45 -3.41
CA GLY A 64 14.39 -9.17 -4.06
C GLY A 64 13.15 -8.83 -4.90
N SER A 65 12.25 -8.02 -4.35
CA SER A 65 11.02 -7.62 -5.02
C SER A 65 11.21 -6.36 -5.87
N ASP A 66 11.01 -6.50 -7.18
CA ASP A 66 10.89 -5.39 -8.13
C ASP A 66 9.51 -4.72 -7.96
N VAL A 67 9.47 -3.53 -7.35
CA VAL A 67 8.22 -2.79 -7.08
C VAL A 67 8.14 -1.48 -7.89
N PRO A 68 7.11 -1.27 -8.73
CA PRO A 68 6.77 0.06 -9.21
C PRO A 68 5.93 0.78 -8.16
N ALA A 69 6.57 1.70 -7.47
CA ALA A 69 5.95 2.48 -6.41
C ALA A 69 4.90 3.46 -6.99
N THR A 70 3.63 3.06 -6.95
CA THR A 70 2.49 3.99 -6.98
C THR A 70 2.21 4.42 -5.55
N GLY A 71 2.06 5.73 -5.34
CA GLY A 71 2.02 6.36 -4.01
C GLY A 71 1.16 5.59 -3.01
N ALA A 72 1.80 5.19 -1.91
CA ALA A 72 1.20 4.61 -0.70
C ALA A 72 0.38 3.31 -0.85
N ALA A 73 0.59 2.51 -1.89
CA ALA A 73 0.07 1.14 -1.91
C ALA A 73 0.90 0.23 -0.99
N ARG A 74 0.53 0.16 0.29
CA ARG A 74 1.11 -0.70 1.33
C ARG A 74 1.14 -2.17 0.89
N ILE A 75 2.27 -2.58 0.32
CA ILE A 75 2.59 -3.95 -0.13
C ILE A 75 2.93 -4.84 1.07
N GLU A 76 2.45 -6.07 0.97
CA GLU A 76 2.35 -7.12 1.96
C GLU A 76 3.70 -7.75 2.33
N ARG A 77 3.81 -8.18 3.59
CA ARG A 77 4.54 -9.39 3.96
C ARG A 77 3.57 -10.19 4.81
N HIS A 78 3.27 -11.42 4.43
CA HIS A 78 2.59 -12.36 5.31
C HIS A 78 3.40 -12.46 6.60
N ALA A 79 2.82 -12.06 7.72
CA ALA A 79 3.31 -12.53 9.01
C ALA A 79 3.14 -14.05 8.98
N ASP A 80 4.24 -14.77 8.83
CA ASP A 80 4.30 -16.17 9.19
C ASP A 80 3.99 -16.22 10.69
N THR A 81 2.70 -16.41 11.02
CA THR A 81 2.27 -16.57 12.39
C THR A 81 2.83 -17.90 12.87
N GLY A 82 4.02 -17.85 13.46
CA GLY A 82 4.62 -19.01 14.10
C GLY A 82 3.60 -19.70 15.00
N GLN A 83 3.58 -21.03 14.91
CA GLN A 83 2.62 -21.95 15.54
C GLN A 83 1.99 -21.42 16.84
N THR A 84 0.66 -21.45 16.86
CA THR A 84 -0.14 -21.04 18.00
C THR A 84 0.22 -21.85 19.24
N PRO A 85 0.02 -21.32 20.46
CA PRO A 85 0.23 -22.08 21.70
C PRO A 85 -0.61 -23.37 21.81
N ALA A 86 -1.64 -23.52 20.97
CA ALA A 86 -2.46 -24.72 20.87
C ALA A 86 -1.76 -25.82 20.04
N GLU A 87 -1.06 -25.46 18.97
CA GLU A 87 -0.30 -26.39 18.12
C GLU A 87 0.97 -26.89 18.82
N ARG A 88 1.65 -26.01 19.58
CA ARG A 88 2.84 -26.38 20.36
C ARG A 88 2.60 -27.46 21.43
N ARG A 89 1.37 -27.54 21.95
CA ARG A 89 0.96 -28.59 22.90
C ARG A 89 0.61 -29.91 22.22
N ALA A 90 0.30 -29.91 20.92
CA ALA A 90 0.04 -31.14 20.18
C ALA A 90 1.35 -31.88 19.87
N ASP A 91 2.39 -31.13 19.49
CA ASP A 91 3.72 -31.71 19.19
C ASP A 91 4.45 -32.23 20.44
N GLU A 92 4.35 -31.53 21.58
CA GLU A 92 4.95 -32.00 22.85
C GLU A 92 4.33 -33.31 23.40
N VAL A 93 3.14 -33.70 22.95
CA VAL A 93 2.46 -34.92 23.40
C VAL A 93 2.81 -36.14 22.53
N LEU A 94 3.35 -35.92 21.33
CA LEU A 94 3.66 -37.00 20.38
C LEU A 94 5.12 -37.50 20.46
N ASP A 95 6.03 -36.74 21.05
CA ASP A 95 7.47 -37.09 21.16
C ASP A 95 7.85 -37.86 22.44
N GLY A 96 6.92 -38.67 22.95
CA GLY A 96 7.07 -39.43 24.18
C GLY A 96 7.29 -40.94 24.00
N ASN A 97 8.54 -41.32 23.68
CA ASN A 97 9.18 -42.60 24.06
C ASN A 97 8.65 -43.93 23.46
N SER A 98 9.44 -44.57 22.59
CA SER A 98 9.64 -46.03 22.66
C SER A 98 10.96 -46.49 22.04
N ASP A 99 11.86 -46.84 22.95
CA ASP A 99 13.09 -47.63 22.83
C ASP A 99 12.79 -49.08 22.43
N TRP A 100 13.30 -49.59 21.31
CA TRP A 100 13.44 -51.04 21.02
C TRP A 100 14.57 -51.32 20.02
N ASP A 101 15.52 -52.15 20.46
CA ASP A 101 16.70 -52.67 19.76
C ASP A 101 16.41 -53.67 18.61
N ASP A 102 17.44 -53.78 17.75
CA ASP A 102 17.96 -54.98 17.07
C ASP A 102 17.36 -55.44 15.72
N ALA A 103 18.25 -55.48 14.71
CA ALA A 103 18.59 -56.65 13.87
C ALA A 103 18.82 -56.29 12.40
N GLY A 104 20.03 -56.58 11.91
CA GLY A 104 20.44 -56.36 10.53
C GLY A 104 19.78 -57.29 9.50
N GLY A 105 19.78 -56.83 8.24
CA GLY A 105 19.37 -57.61 7.08
C GLY A 105 19.41 -56.78 5.79
N PRO A 106 19.59 -57.39 4.61
CA PRO A 106 20.74 -57.09 3.77
C PRO A 106 20.35 -56.74 2.33
N TRP A 107 20.42 -55.47 1.94
CA TRP A 107 20.22 -55.05 0.55
C TRP A 107 21.02 -53.79 0.23
N GLU A 108 22.25 -53.96 -0.24
CA GLU A 108 22.87 -52.98 -1.16
C GLU A 108 22.35 -53.26 -2.58
N PRO A 109 21.88 -52.23 -3.30
CA PRO A 109 22.01 -52.17 -4.74
C PRO A 109 23.04 -51.09 -5.11
N ALA A 110 23.96 -51.51 -5.96
CA ALA A 110 25.03 -50.72 -6.53
C ALA A 110 24.52 -49.68 -7.55
N ALA A 111 25.37 -48.67 -7.76
CA ALA A 111 25.80 -48.19 -9.07
C ALA A 111 24.78 -47.45 -9.97
N ASP A 112 25.14 -46.19 -10.23
CA ASP A 112 25.05 -45.49 -11.52
C ASP A 112 23.66 -45.08 -12.02
N THR A 113 23.33 -43.80 -11.87
CA THR A 113 22.57 -43.09 -12.90
C THR A 113 23.00 -41.63 -12.93
N GLU A 114 24.08 -41.38 -13.66
CA GLU A 114 24.32 -40.08 -14.30
C GLU A 114 23.03 -39.68 -15.01
N THR A 115 22.51 -38.49 -14.68
CA THR A 115 21.42 -37.87 -15.43
C THR A 115 21.87 -37.68 -16.87
N GLN A 116 21.27 -38.46 -17.76
CA GLN A 116 21.53 -38.49 -19.21
C GLN A 116 20.96 -37.27 -19.95
N TRP A 117 20.96 -36.10 -19.31
CA TRP A 117 20.66 -34.80 -19.90
C TRP A 117 21.47 -33.78 -19.10
N GLY A 118 22.57 -33.30 -19.67
CA GLY A 118 23.38 -32.26 -19.03
C GLY A 118 22.53 -31.02 -18.74
N GLU A 119 22.95 -30.21 -17.76
CA GLU A 119 22.35 -28.90 -17.51
C GLU A 119 22.16 -28.16 -18.83
N ASN A 120 20.91 -27.82 -19.13
CA ASN A 120 20.57 -27.12 -20.35
C ASN A 120 21.25 -25.74 -20.29
N ASP A 121 22.22 -25.50 -21.17
CA ASP A 121 22.93 -24.21 -21.25
C ASP A 121 21.94 -23.03 -21.41
N ALA A 122 20.76 -23.25 -21.99
CA ALA A 122 19.69 -22.24 -22.09
C ALA A 122 18.96 -22.01 -20.76
N GLU A 123 18.82 -23.01 -19.89
CA GLU A 123 18.34 -22.80 -18.52
C GLU A 123 19.40 -22.11 -17.65
N ALA A 124 20.69 -22.42 -17.86
CA ALA A 124 21.78 -21.75 -17.17
C ALA A 124 21.94 -20.29 -17.65
N ASP A 125 21.78 -20.01 -18.94
CA ASP A 125 21.74 -18.66 -19.49
C ASP A 125 20.48 -17.90 -19.09
N ALA A 126 19.32 -18.57 -18.99
CA ALA A 126 18.11 -17.97 -18.44
C ALA A 126 18.26 -17.67 -16.93
N ARG A 127 18.97 -18.52 -16.17
CA ARG A 127 19.33 -18.26 -14.77
C ARG A 127 20.30 -17.08 -14.66
N ARG A 128 21.36 -17.03 -15.47
CA ARG A 128 22.29 -15.89 -15.52
C ARG A 128 21.64 -14.59 -16.03
N ALA A 129 20.64 -14.68 -16.90
CA ALA A 129 19.87 -13.52 -17.37
C ALA A 129 18.88 -13.02 -16.31
N ARG A 130 18.32 -13.93 -15.49
CA ARG A 130 17.54 -13.59 -14.29
C ARG A 130 18.44 -12.98 -13.20
N GLU A 131 19.55 -13.64 -12.87
CA GLU A 131 20.57 -13.14 -11.93
C GLU A 131 21.25 -11.84 -12.42
N GLY A 132 21.32 -11.62 -13.73
CA GLY A 132 21.92 -10.42 -14.34
C GLY A 132 21.00 -9.21 -14.43
N THR A 133 19.73 -9.35 -14.06
CA THR A 133 18.71 -8.28 -14.14
C THR A 133 17.89 -8.15 -12.86
N GLU A 134 18.41 -8.58 -11.71
CA GLU A 134 17.88 -8.15 -10.41
C GLU A 134 18.46 -6.77 -10.09
N LEU A 135 17.79 -5.72 -10.56
CA LEU A 135 18.12 -4.36 -10.18
C LEU A 135 17.55 -4.11 -8.78
N GLU A 136 18.28 -4.50 -7.73
CA GLU A 136 17.91 -4.18 -6.34
C GLU A 136 17.67 -2.65 -6.19
N PHE A 137 16.40 -2.27 -6.06
CA PHE A 137 16.04 -0.87 -5.84
C PHE A 137 16.17 -0.54 -4.36
N SER A 138 17.16 0.27 -4.00
CA SER A 138 17.28 0.81 -2.64
C SER A 138 15.98 1.52 -2.20
N THR A 139 15.66 1.53 -0.91
CA THR A 139 14.55 2.33 -0.32
C THR A 139 14.54 3.77 -0.82
N GLY A 140 15.72 4.36 -1.02
CA GLY A 140 15.87 5.69 -1.60
C GLY A 140 15.35 5.81 -3.04
N THR A 141 15.52 4.77 -3.85
CA THR A 141 15.01 4.72 -5.23
C THR A 141 13.49 4.56 -5.26
N LEU A 142 12.93 3.75 -4.37
CA LEU A 142 11.48 3.60 -4.21
C LEU A 142 10.84 4.93 -3.79
N LEU A 143 11.37 5.57 -2.75
CA LEU A 143 10.92 6.89 -2.28
C LEU A 143 11.03 7.97 -3.37
N ALA A 144 12.13 7.97 -4.13
CA ALA A 144 12.31 8.89 -5.24
C ALA A 144 11.27 8.65 -6.36
N ASN A 145 11.00 7.41 -6.72
CA ASN A 145 10.01 7.07 -7.73
C ASN A 145 8.59 7.51 -7.33
N VAL A 146 8.20 7.28 -6.07
CA VAL A 146 6.91 7.77 -5.55
C VAL A 146 6.85 9.29 -5.64
N ALA A 147 7.84 9.99 -5.08
CA ALA A 147 7.82 11.45 -5.06
C ALA A 147 7.81 12.04 -6.49
N LEU A 148 8.55 11.45 -7.42
CA LEU A 148 8.59 11.90 -8.81
C LEU A 148 7.27 11.63 -9.55
N SER A 149 6.69 10.44 -9.41
CA SER A 149 5.42 10.10 -10.06
C SER A 149 4.26 10.96 -9.54
N GLN A 150 4.13 11.07 -8.22
CA GLN A 150 3.12 11.90 -7.55
C GLN A 150 3.31 13.38 -7.88
N GLY A 151 4.57 13.86 -7.85
CA GLY A 151 4.92 15.22 -8.26
C GLY A 151 4.58 15.52 -9.71
N LEU A 152 4.80 14.57 -10.62
CA LEU A 152 4.44 14.70 -12.04
C LEU A 152 2.93 14.78 -12.23
N PHE A 153 2.16 13.87 -11.65
CA PHE A 153 0.69 13.92 -11.73
C PHE A 153 0.14 15.19 -11.06
N GLY A 154 0.72 15.64 -9.96
CA GLY A 154 0.37 16.90 -9.32
C GLY A 154 0.66 18.11 -10.22
N ALA A 155 1.81 18.14 -10.89
CA ALA A 155 2.13 19.19 -11.86
C ALA A 155 1.15 19.20 -13.04
N VAL A 156 0.71 18.03 -13.51
CA VAL A 156 -0.33 17.92 -14.55
C VAL A 156 -1.66 18.51 -14.06
N LEU A 157 -2.09 18.20 -12.83
CA LEU A 157 -3.32 18.78 -12.26
C LEU A 157 -3.23 20.29 -12.07
N VAL A 158 -2.11 20.80 -11.53
CA VAL A 158 -1.88 22.25 -11.39
C VAL A 158 -1.86 22.95 -12.75
N GLY A 159 -1.20 22.33 -13.75
CA GLY A 159 -1.20 22.82 -15.12
C GLY A 159 -2.62 22.86 -15.72
N ALA A 160 -3.42 21.81 -15.49
CA ALA A 160 -4.81 21.75 -15.93
C ALA A 160 -5.68 22.82 -15.24
N THR A 161 -5.50 23.03 -13.93
CA THR A 161 -6.14 24.13 -13.17
C THR A 161 -5.85 25.48 -13.80
N TRP A 162 -4.58 25.74 -14.13
CA TRP A 162 -4.15 27.01 -14.71
C TRP A 162 -4.70 27.20 -16.14
N LEU A 163 -4.58 26.19 -16.99
CA LEU A 163 -5.06 26.22 -18.37
C LEU A 163 -6.59 26.32 -18.48
N ALA A 164 -7.31 25.71 -17.55
CA ALA A 164 -8.77 25.76 -17.49
C ALA A 164 -9.32 26.96 -16.70
N GLU A 165 -8.45 27.87 -16.22
CA GLU A 165 -8.82 29.03 -15.43
C GLU A 165 -9.73 28.69 -14.22
N ILE A 166 -9.49 27.54 -13.56
CA ILE A 166 -10.29 27.11 -12.42
C ILE A 166 -10.09 28.08 -11.25
N PRO A 167 -11.18 28.67 -10.69
CA PRO A 167 -11.06 29.58 -9.57
C PRO A 167 -10.41 28.91 -8.36
N PRO A 168 -9.43 29.53 -7.68
CA PRO A 168 -8.80 28.95 -6.49
C PRO A 168 -9.81 28.57 -5.39
N ALA A 169 -10.89 29.33 -5.24
CA ALA A 169 -11.95 29.03 -4.29
C ALA A 169 -12.67 27.70 -4.58
N ALA A 170 -12.76 27.27 -5.85
CA ALA A 170 -13.33 25.97 -6.21
C ALA A 170 -12.41 24.81 -5.79
N LEU A 171 -11.12 25.08 -5.61
CA LEU A 171 -10.13 24.14 -5.10
C LEU A 171 -9.94 24.24 -3.58
N GLY A 172 -10.77 25.02 -2.88
CA GLY A 172 -10.63 25.25 -1.45
C GLY A 172 -9.45 26.16 -1.07
N VAL A 173 -9.11 27.12 -1.94
CA VAL A 173 -8.06 28.12 -1.71
C VAL A 173 -8.66 29.53 -1.75
N ARG A 174 -8.76 30.15 -0.57
CA ARG A 174 -9.27 31.53 -0.39
C ARG A 174 -8.14 32.43 0.10
N LEU A 175 -7.49 33.09 -0.85
CA LEU A 175 -6.41 34.02 -0.56
C LEU A 175 -6.91 35.16 0.35
N GLY A 176 -6.18 35.43 1.43
CA GLY A 176 -6.52 36.49 2.40
C GLY A 176 -7.36 36.02 3.59
N ASP A 177 -7.83 34.76 3.62
CA ASP A 177 -8.49 34.18 4.79
C ASP A 177 -7.50 33.33 5.63
N PRO A 178 -7.13 33.78 6.84
CA PRO A 178 -6.21 33.04 7.71
C PRO A 178 -6.70 31.64 8.12
N TRP A 179 -8.01 31.42 8.15
CA TRP A 179 -8.60 30.12 8.48
C TRP A 179 -8.61 29.17 7.29
N ASN A 180 -8.31 29.66 6.09
CA ASN A 180 -8.27 28.85 4.87
C ASN A 180 -6.83 28.55 4.42
N VAL A 181 -5.94 29.55 4.43
CA VAL A 181 -4.55 29.43 3.93
C VAL A 181 -3.47 29.89 4.93
N GLY A 182 -3.86 30.24 6.16
CA GLY A 182 -2.94 30.79 7.18
C GLY A 182 -2.57 29.82 8.29
N LEU A 183 -1.86 30.34 9.31
CA LEU A 183 -1.46 29.57 10.49
C LEU A 183 -2.63 28.91 11.24
N PRO A 184 -3.82 29.56 11.40
CA PRO A 184 -4.97 28.88 12.00
C PRO A 184 -5.41 27.62 11.24
N ALA A 185 -5.39 27.66 9.90
CA ALA A 185 -5.69 26.50 9.06
C ALA A 185 -4.69 25.35 9.29
N VAL A 186 -3.39 25.69 9.39
CA VAL A 186 -2.33 24.71 9.70
C VAL A 186 -2.55 24.09 11.08
N ALA A 187 -2.82 24.90 12.10
CA ALA A 187 -3.05 24.40 13.46
C ALA A 187 -4.30 23.50 13.54
N PHE A 188 -5.38 23.90 12.86
CA PHE A 188 -6.61 23.11 12.79
C PHE A 188 -6.39 21.79 12.04
N GLY A 189 -5.71 21.84 10.88
CA GLY A 189 -5.32 20.65 10.12
C GLY A 189 -4.45 19.70 10.94
N ALA A 190 -3.47 20.22 11.68
CA ALA A 190 -2.60 19.40 12.53
C ALA A 190 -3.38 18.73 13.67
N GLY A 191 -4.28 19.47 14.34
CA GLY A 191 -5.15 18.90 15.37
C GLY A 191 -6.12 17.85 14.81
N PHE A 192 -6.67 18.11 13.63
CA PHE A 192 -7.54 17.16 12.93
C PHE A 192 -6.78 15.89 12.53
N GLY A 193 -5.59 16.03 11.93
CA GLY A 193 -4.73 14.91 11.57
C GLY A 193 -4.32 14.05 12.77
N ALA A 194 -3.96 14.68 13.90
CA ALA A 194 -3.66 13.96 15.12
C ALA A 194 -4.88 13.18 15.67
N ALA A 195 -6.09 13.76 15.57
CA ALA A 195 -7.31 13.07 15.95
C ALA A 195 -7.63 11.88 15.02
N LEU A 196 -7.38 12.04 13.71
CA LEU A 196 -7.53 10.97 12.73
C LEU A 196 -6.52 9.83 12.98
N TYR A 197 -5.26 10.18 13.28
CA TYR A 197 -4.24 9.20 13.66
C TYR A 197 -4.69 8.36 14.86
N VAL A 198 -5.14 8.99 15.95
CA VAL A 198 -5.67 8.26 17.12
C VAL A 198 -6.88 7.40 16.75
N GLY A 199 -7.79 7.91 15.91
CA GLY A 199 -8.93 7.13 15.41
C GLY A 199 -8.50 5.92 14.59
N ASN A 200 -7.43 6.05 13.81
CA ASN A 200 -6.85 4.97 13.02
C ASN A 200 -6.27 3.87 13.92
N GLU A 201 -5.47 4.24 14.92
CA GLU A 201 -4.91 3.31 15.91
C GLU A 201 -6.00 2.59 16.73
N LEU A 202 -7.08 3.29 17.08
CA LEU A 202 -8.21 2.64 17.75
C LEU A 202 -8.95 1.67 16.82
N SER A 203 -8.97 1.95 15.52
CA SER A 203 -9.60 1.07 14.53
C SER A 203 -8.80 -0.21 14.31
N THR A 204 -7.47 -0.14 14.36
CA THR A 204 -6.59 -1.32 14.27
C THR A 204 -6.75 -2.21 15.50
N VAL A 205 -6.73 -1.65 16.72
CA VAL A 205 -6.99 -2.41 17.96
C VAL A 205 -8.34 -3.15 17.93
N ILE A 206 -9.38 -2.50 17.38
CA ILE A 206 -10.71 -3.14 17.22
C ILE A 206 -10.67 -4.23 16.14
N ALA A 207 -9.97 -4.00 15.02
CA ALA A 207 -9.81 -4.98 13.95
C ALA A 207 -9.11 -6.25 14.48
N ASP A 208 -8.03 -6.09 15.25
CA ASP A 208 -7.28 -7.18 15.89
C ASP A 208 -8.15 -7.97 16.84
N ALA A 209 -8.97 -7.28 17.66
CA ALA A 209 -9.93 -7.92 18.55
C ALA A 209 -11.01 -8.73 17.81
N THR A 210 -11.20 -8.50 16.50
CA THR A 210 -12.16 -9.21 15.65
C THR A 210 -11.52 -10.19 14.66
N GLY A 211 -10.18 -10.34 14.68
CA GLY A 211 -9.44 -11.25 13.80
C GLY A 211 -9.42 -10.83 12.33
N VAL A 212 -9.53 -9.53 12.04
CA VAL A 212 -9.42 -9.01 10.67
C VAL A 212 -7.95 -8.76 10.35
N GLU A 213 -7.40 -9.54 9.42
CA GLU A 213 -6.02 -9.38 8.96
C GLU A 213 -5.81 -8.06 8.20
N TYR A 214 -4.70 -7.39 8.50
CA TYR A 214 -4.26 -6.15 7.85
C TYR A 214 -2.74 -6.19 7.62
N SER A 215 -2.27 -5.63 6.51
CA SER A 215 -0.86 -5.71 6.10
C SER A 215 -0.05 -4.51 6.62
N GLU A 216 1.15 -4.72 7.18
CA GLU A 216 2.02 -3.61 7.67
C GLU A 216 3.32 -3.40 6.86
N GLY A 217 3.63 -4.29 5.92
CA GLY A 217 4.97 -4.47 5.35
C GLY A 217 5.60 -3.29 4.58
N LEU A 218 4.82 -2.42 3.93
CA LEU A 218 5.42 -1.29 3.19
C LEU A 218 5.91 -0.17 4.11
N ARG A 219 5.23 0.05 5.23
CA ARG A 219 5.60 1.11 6.18
C ARG A 219 6.99 0.82 6.74
N GLU A 220 7.24 -0.43 7.10
CA GLU A 220 8.52 -0.94 7.58
C GLU A 220 9.61 -0.82 6.51
N SER A 221 9.34 -1.26 5.27
CA SER A 221 10.34 -1.20 4.19
C SER A 221 10.69 0.22 3.71
N LEU A 222 9.84 1.20 3.99
CA LEU A 222 10.06 2.62 3.69
C LEU A 222 10.70 3.41 4.85
N ALA A 223 10.82 2.81 6.04
CA ALA A 223 11.46 3.42 7.20
C ALA A 223 12.95 3.66 6.93
N PRO A 224 13.45 4.90 6.96
CA PRO A 224 14.86 5.14 6.66
C PRO A 224 15.78 4.82 7.84
N ASP A 225 16.91 4.17 7.60
CA ASP A 225 17.91 3.90 8.65
C ASP A 225 18.73 5.14 9.08
N THR A 226 18.62 6.24 8.32
CA THR A 226 19.46 7.43 8.50
C THR A 226 18.65 8.70 8.74
N LEU A 227 19.18 9.62 9.54
CA LEU A 227 18.58 10.94 9.77
C LEU A 227 18.31 11.72 8.48
N ARG A 228 19.19 11.58 7.48
CA ARG A 228 19.01 12.19 6.16
C ARG A 228 17.79 11.57 5.45
N GLY A 229 17.66 10.24 5.50
CA GLY A 229 16.52 9.55 4.93
C GLY A 229 15.20 10.01 5.58
N TRP A 230 15.17 10.12 6.90
CA TRP A 230 14.02 10.68 7.63
C TRP A 230 13.69 12.12 7.22
N ALA A 231 14.70 12.98 7.06
CA ALA A 231 14.48 14.34 6.61
C ALA A 231 13.91 14.41 5.17
N ILE A 232 14.34 13.50 4.28
CA ILE A 232 13.81 13.39 2.92
C ILE A 232 12.37 12.85 2.94
N LEU A 233 12.11 11.82 3.74
CA LEU A 233 10.79 11.22 3.89
C LEU A 233 9.79 12.25 4.42
N LEU A 234 10.05 12.81 5.60
CA LEU A 234 9.14 13.75 6.28
C LEU A 234 9.08 15.11 5.59
N GLY A 235 10.20 15.62 5.09
CA GLY A 235 10.28 16.97 4.51
C GLY A 235 9.99 17.05 3.02
N GLY A 236 10.06 15.93 2.29
CA GLY A 236 9.95 15.88 0.84
C GLY A 236 8.88 14.93 0.35
N VAL A 237 9.04 13.63 0.63
CA VAL A 237 8.18 12.58 0.07
C VAL A 237 6.74 12.66 0.60
N LEU A 238 6.56 12.63 1.93
CA LEU A 238 5.21 12.68 2.52
C LEU A 238 4.46 13.97 2.18
N PRO A 239 5.08 15.18 2.21
CA PRO A 239 4.41 16.39 1.76
C PRO A 239 3.98 16.35 0.29
N VAL A 240 4.80 15.79 -0.61
CA VAL A 240 4.45 15.67 -2.03
C VAL A 240 3.23 14.77 -2.22
N ILE A 241 3.21 13.62 -1.54
CA ILE A 241 2.08 12.68 -1.55
C ILE A 241 0.82 13.38 -1.03
N ALA A 242 0.88 13.97 0.17
CA ALA A 242 -0.27 14.61 0.79
C ALA A 242 -0.82 15.76 -0.07
N VAL A 243 0.05 16.61 -0.62
CA VAL A 243 -0.38 17.70 -1.51
C VAL A 243 -1.06 17.16 -2.75
N PHE A 244 -0.48 16.16 -3.40
CA PHE A 244 -1.03 15.60 -4.62
C PHE A 244 -2.38 14.90 -4.37
N GLU A 245 -2.44 14.03 -3.38
CA GLU A 245 -3.64 13.25 -3.11
C GLU A 245 -4.80 14.15 -2.68
N GLU A 246 -4.57 15.15 -1.82
CA GLU A 246 -5.61 16.10 -1.46
C GLU A 246 -6.00 17.00 -2.65
N LEU A 247 -5.05 17.38 -3.51
CA LEU A 247 -5.36 18.13 -4.74
C LEU A 247 -6.26 17.32 -5.68
N LEU A 248 -5.99 16.03 -5.85
CA LEU A 248 -6.79 15.16 -6.71
C LEU A 248 -8.15 14.83 -6.07
N PHE A 249 -8.13 14.21 -4.90
CA PHE A 249 -9.33 13.62 -4.31
C PHE A 249 -10.25 14.67 -3.67
N ARG A 250 -9.71 15.74 -3.08
CA ARG A 250 -10.53 16.74 -2.36
C ARG A 250 -10.73 17.98 -3.22
N ALA A 251 -9.66 18.63 -3.65
CA ALA A 251 -9.80 19.87 -4.41
C ALA A 251 -10.45 19.63 -5.79
N ALA A 252 -9.96 18.67 -6.58
CA ALA A 252 -10.45 18.46 -7.94
C ALA A 252 -11.77 17.67 -7.97
N LEU A 253 -11.78 16.43 -7.44
CA LEU A 253 -12.95 15.54 -7.52
C LEU A 253 -14.13 16.00 -6.66
N VAL A 254 -13.91 16.67 -5.53
CA VAL A 254 -14.99 17.20 -4.68
C VAL A 254 -15.22 18.68 -4.96
N GLY A 255 -14.23 19.55 -4.73
CA GLY A 255 -14.39 21.00 -4.83
C GLY A 255 -14.73 21.49 -6.25
N ALA A 256 -13.84 21.24 -7.20
CA ALA A 256 -13.99 21.77 -8.56
C ALA A 256 -15.18 21.14 -9.28
N PHE A 257 -15.46 19.85 -9.07
CA PHE A 257 -16.61 19.19 -9.70
C PHE A 257 -17.94 19.67 -9.08
N ALA A 258 -18.00 19.88 -7.76
CA ALA A 258 -19.18 20.49 -7.14
C ALA A 258 -19.44 21.90 -7.72
N ALA A 259 -18.40 22.73 -7.80
CA ALA A 259 -18.50 24.09 -8.32
C ALA A 259 -18.85 24.14 -9.81
N GLY A 260 -18.25 23.27 -10.62
CA GLY A 260 -18.40 23.27 -12.08
C GLY A 260 -19.70 22.64 -12.57
N PHE A 261 -20.18 21.59 -11.89
CA PHE A 261 -21.34 20.80 -12.34
C PHE A 261 -22.55 20.92 -11.42
N GLY A 262 -22.47 21.69 -10.33
CA GLY A 262 -23.58 21.86 -9.38
C GLY A 262 -23.92 20.57 -8.62
N LEU A 263 -22.96 19.65 -8.49
CA LEU A 263 -23.13 18.39 -7.77
C LEU A 263 -22.99 18.59 -6.26
N SER A 264 -23.64 17.72 -5.48
CA SER A 264 -23.49 17.74 -4.02
C SER A 264 -22.05 17.36 -3.63
N PRO A 265 -21.37 18.18 -2.80
CA PRO A 265 -20.01 17.86 -2.35
C PRO A 265 -19.98 16.59 -1.49
N TRP A 266 -21.07 16.25 -0.77
CA TRP A 266 -21.16 15.01 0.00
C TRP A 266 -21.30 13.77 -0.89
N LEU A 267 -21.99 13.88 -2.02
CA LEU A 267 -22.04 12.80 -3.01
C LEU A 267 -20.64 12.56 -3.60
N LEU A 268 -19.95 13.63 -3.96
CA LEU A 268 -18.60 13.56 -4.49
C LEU A 268 -17.60 13.06 -3.44
N ALA A 269 -17.76 13.42 -2.15
CA ALA A 269 -16.96 12.88 -1.06
C ALA A 269 -17.09 11.35 -0.96
N ALA A 270 -18.31 10.82 -1.06
CA ALA A 270 -18.53 9.38 -1.07
C ALA A 270 -17.89 8.69 -2.30
N LEU A 271 -18.09 9.25 -3.51
CA LEU A 271 -17.51 8.69 -4.74
C LEU A 271 -15.98 8.76 -4.74
N SER A 272 -15.42 9.89 -4.32
CA SER A 272 -13.98 10.07 -4.18
C SER A 272 -13.39 9.14 -3.15
N THR A 273 -14.10 8.86 -2.06
CA THR A 273 -13.68 7.87 -1.05
C THR A 273 -13.58 6.49 -1.65
N VAL A 274 -14.58 6.06 -2.44
CA VAL A 274 -14.55 4.76 -3.11
C VAL A 274 -13.37 4.68 -4.07
N ALA A 275 -13.13 5.72 -4.87
CA ALA A 275 -12.00 5.78 -5.78
C ALA A 275 -10.65 5.73 -5.04
N PHE A 276 -10.54 6.46 -3.92
CA PHE A 276 -9.36 6.47 -3.05
C PHE A 276 -9.08 5.08 -2.46
N ALA A 277 -10.11 4.45 -1.90
CA ALA A 277 -10.01 3.12 -1.30
C ALA A 277 -9.63 2.04 -2.34
N ILE A 278 -10.20 2.10 -3.56
CA ILE A 278 -9.83 1.20 -4.66
C ILE A 278 -8.36 1.38 -5.07
N GLY A 279 -7.86 2.63 -5.07
CA GLY A 279 -6.44 2.91 -5.32
C GLY A 279 -5.50 2.23 -4.32
N HIS A 280 -6.01 1.91 -3.13
CA HIS A 280 -5.29 1.24 -2.05
C HIS A 280 -5.64 -0.25 -1.95
N GLY A 281 -6.09 -0.87 -3.05
CA GLY A 281 -6.51 -2.27 -3.09
C GLY A 281 -5.48 -3.29 -2.58
N ALA A 282 -4.18 -2.94 -2.61
CA ALA A 282 -3.07 -3.77 -2.14
C ALA A 282 -3.06 -3.98 -0.62
N GLN A 283 -3.93 -3.30 0.14
CA GLN A 283 -4.01 -3.42 1.60
C GLN A 283 -4.98 -4.51 2.08
N GLY A 284 -5.53 -5.31 1.17
CA GLY A 284 -6.59 -6.27 1.46
C GLY A 284 -7.92 -5.61 1.87
N PRO A 285 -8.99 -6.41 2.08
CA PRO A 285 -10.33 -5.88 2.34
C PRO A 285 -10.45 -5.02 3.61
N GLY A 286 -9.74 -5.39 4.68
CA GLY A 286 -9.70 -4.63 5.94
C GLY A 286 -9.03 -3.26 5.75
N GLY A 287 -7.90 -3.23 5.05
CA GLY A 287 -7.18 -2.00 4.76
C GLY A 287 -7.95 -1.04 3.84
N ILE A 288 -8.62 -1.58 2.82
CA ILE A 288 -9.53 -0.79 1.96
C ILE A 288 -10.63 -0.13 2.80
N ALA A 289 -11.20 -0.83 3.78
CA ALA A 289 -12.25 -0.29 4.63
C ALA A 289 -11.73 0.84 5.54
N VAL A 290 -10.60 0.63 6.22
CA VAL A 290 -9.99 1.64 7.11
C VAL A 290 -9.51 2.86 6.31
N THR A 291 -8.77 2.64 5.22
CA THR A 291 -8.30 3.69 4.32
C THR A 291 -9.46 4.44 3.68
N GLY A 292 -10.55 3.74 3.33
CA GLY A 292 -11.79 4.37 2.90
C GLY A 292 -12.42 5.25 3.99
N LEU A 293 -12.50 4.78 5.24
CA LEU A 293 -13.05 5.57 6.34
C LEU A 293 -12.21 6.83 6.60
N LEU A 294 -10.89 6.70 6.65
CA LEU A 294 -9.96 7.82 6.77
C LEU A 294 -10.10 8.78 5.59
N GLY A 295 -10.21 8.22 4.38
CA GLY A 295 -10.43 8.95 3.14
C GLY A 295 -11.70 9.81 3.19
N PHE A 296 -12.79 9.23 3.69
CA PHE A 296 -14.05 9.93 3.89
C PHE A 296 -13.95 11.01 4.97
N ALA A 297 -13.25 10.74 6.08
CA ALA A 297 -13.07 11.72 7.14
C ALA A 297 -12.32 12.96 6.64
N LEU A 298 -11.25 12.78 5.85
CA LEU A 298 -10.55 13.88 5.18
C LEU A 298 -11.48 14.61 4.19
N ALA A 299 -12.27 13.88 3.40
CA ALA A 299 -13.24 14.51 2.49
C ALA A 299 -14.29 15.33 3.24
N ALA A 300 -14.82 14.83 4.36
CA ALA A 300 -15.73 15.57 5.23
C ALA A 300 -15.05 16.82 5.81
N GLY A 301 -13.80 16.71 6.26
CA GLY A 301 -12.99 17.85 6.70
C GLY A 301 -12.87 18.93 5.62
N PHE A 302 -12.61 18.54 4.37
CA PHE A 302 -12.58 19.46 3.23
C PHE A 302 -13.95 20.12 2.99
N VAL A 303 -15.04 19.34 2.96
CA VAL A 303 -16.40 19.86 2.72
C VAL A 303 -16.83 20.85 3.80
N LEU A 304 -16.45 20.61 5.06
CA LEU A 304 -16.83 21.46 6.19
C LEU A 304 -15.99 22.74 6.28
N THR A 305 -14.71 22.68 5.89
CA THR A 305 -13.77 23.81 6.02
C THR A 305 -13.57 24.59 4.74
N GLU A 306 -13.90 23.99 3.59
CA GLU A 306 -13.59 24.49 2.25
C GLU A 306 -12.11 24.87 2.11
N SER A 307 -11.21 24.20 2.86
CA SER A 307 -9.78 24.47 2.91
C SER A 307 -8.98 23.26 2.48
N LEU A 308 -8.28 23.41 1.35
CA LEU A 308 -7.31 22.42 0.90
C LEU A 308 -6.12 22.32 1.85
N LEU A 309 -5.67 23.44 2.44
CA LEU A 309 -4.55 23.44 3.37
C LEU A 309 -4.84 22.63 4.64
N VAL A 310 -6.06 22.74 5.19
CA VAL A 310 -6.46 21.96 6.38
C VAL A 310 -6.27 20.47 6.14
N VAL A 311 -6.78 19.95 5.02
CA VAL A 311 -6.72 18.52 4.74
C VAL A 311 -5.35 18.05 4.29
N ILE A 312 -4.57 18.87 3.58
CA ILE A 312 -3.15 18.58 3.28
C ILE A 312 -2.37 18.39 4.58
N VAL A 313 -2.52 19.32 5.53
CA VAL A 313 -1.80 19.24 6.81
C VAL A 313 -2.30 18.06 7.62
N ALA A 314 -3.61 17.82 7.67
CA ALA A 314 -4.18 16.69 8.40
C ALA A 314 -3.65 15.35 7.87
N HIS A 315 -3.69 15.15 6.56
CA HIS A 315 -3.15 13.97 5.91
C HIS A 315 -1.65 13.82 6.16
N TYR A 316 -0.86 14.87 5.94
CA TYR A 316 0.57 14.85 6.22
C TYR A 316 0.85 14.44 7.68
N VAL A 317 0.10 14.97 8.65
CA VAL A 317 0.28 14.66 10.06
C VAL A 317 -0.06 13.20 10.36
N VAL A 318 -1.13 12.65 9.77
CA VAL A 318 -1.44 11.21 9.90
C VAL A 318 -0.24 10.38 9.43
N ASN A 319 0.23 10.61 8.21
CA ASN A 319 1.36 9.84 7.65
C ASN A 319 2.64 10.03 8.49
N ALA A 320 2.94 11.25 8.91
CA ALA A 320 4.13 11.54 9.71
C ALA A 320 4.08 10.88 11.10
N LEU A 321 2.90 10.82 11.73
CA LEU A 321 2.72 10.13 13.01
C LEU A 321 2.79 8.61 12.84
N GLU A 322 2.17 8.04 11.81
CA GLU A 322 2.25 6.61 11.52
C GLU A 322 3.71 6.16 11.32
N PHE A 323 4.49 6.86 10.50
CA PHE A 323 5.91 6.55 10.34
C PHE A 323 6.70 6.86 11.63
N GLY A 324 6.52 8.04 12.21
CA GLY A 324 7.34 8.49 13.34
C GLY A 324 7.15 7.67 14.61
N VAL A 325 5.91 7.26 14.92
CA VAL A 325 5.60 6.51 16.15
C VAL A 325 5.97 5.04 16.01
N HIS A 326 5.52 4.39 14.94
CA HIS A 326 5.72 2.96 14.80
C HIS A 326 7.14 2.63 14.32
N GLU A 327 7.66 3.31 13.30
CA GLU A 327 9.02 3.00 12.77
C GLU A 327 10.13 3.78 13.47
N GLY A 328 9.86 5.05 13.81
CA GLY A 328 10.86 5.90 14.45
C GLY A 328 11.07 5.57 15.94
N LEU A 329 10.01 5.17 16.64
CA LEU A 329 10.03 4.92 18.08
C LEU A 329 9.79 3.45 18.45
N GLY A 330 9.34 2.60 17.53
CA GLY A 330 9.05 1.19 17.80
C GLY A 330 7.88 0.98 18.77
N ILE A 331 6.89 1.90 18.76
CA ILE A 331 5.75 1.84 19.68
C ILE A 331 4.58 1.17 18.96
N GLU A 332 4.23 -0.03 19.40
CA GLU A 332 2.97 -0.69 19.04
C GLU A 332 1.86 -0.30 20.03
N TRP A 333 0.66 -0.04 19.53
CA TRP A 333 -0.51 0.23 20.37
C TRP A 333 -1.08 -1.09 20.89
N VAL A 334 -1.34 -1.16 22.21
CA VAL A 334 -1.87 -2.34 22.93
C VAL A 334 -3.34 -2.15 23.27
#